data_AF-A0A952N9A3-F1
#
_entry.id   AF-A0A952N9A3-F1
#
_cell.length_a   1.000
_cell.length_b   1.000
_cell.length_c   1.000
_cell.angle_alpha   90.00
_cell.angle_beta   90.00
_cell.angle_gamma   90.00
#
_symmetry.space_group_name_H-M   'P 1'
#
loop_
_entity.id
_entity.type
_entity.pdbx_description
1 polymer ?
#
loop_
_entity_poly.entity_id
_entity_poly.type
_entity_poly.pdbx_seq_one_letter_code
_entity_poly.pdbx_strand_id
1 'polypeptide(L)' 'MKDQSFELQEDGTVIFCVIVNTLHEIASWIVSRGKGCKVLEPIELKERVIQLAKETIENYE' A
#
# COMPACT_ATOMS: atom_id res chain seq x y z
N MET A 1 22.25 0.84 -3.18
CA MET A 1 21.35 1.74 -2.42
C MET A 1 20.40 0.85 -1.63
N LYS A 2 19.97 1.24 -0.43
CA LYS A 2 18.91 0.48 0.27
C LYS A 2 17.58 1.09 -0.18
N ASP A 3 16.87 0.39 -1.05
CA ASP A 3 15.64 0.88 -1.68
C ASP A 3 14.41 0.77 -0.76
N GLN A 4 14.63 0.42 0.51
CA GLN A 4 13.59 0.30 1.53
C GLN A 4 14.10 0.58 2.95
N SER A 5 13.24 1.10 3.81
CA SER A 5 13.45 1.30 5.24
C SER A 5 12.21 0.92 6.07
N PHE A 6 12.44 0.58 7.33
CA PHE A 6 11.41 0.21 8.29
C PHE A 6 11.66 0.92 9.62
N GLU A 7 10.59 1.41 10.25
CA GLU A 7 10.63 2.05 11.57
C GLU A 7 9.55 1.43 12.47
N LEU A 8 9.97 0.81 13.57
CA LEU A 8 9.05 0.27 14.56
C LEU A 8 8.50 1.41 15.42
N GLN A 9 7.18 1.48 15.51
CA GLN A 9 6.47 2.46 16.33
C GLN A 9 6.22 1.92 17.75
N GLU A 10 5.96 2.82 18.70
CA GLU A 10 5.69 2.44 20.10
C GLU A 10 4.44 1.56 20.26
N ASP A 11 3.47 1.70 19.35
CA ASP A 11 2.23 0.91 19.33
C ASP A 11 2.39 -0.48 18.68
N GLY A 12 3.63 -0.84 18.31
CA GLY A 12 3.96 -2.12 17.65
C GLY A 12 3.68 -2.13 16.15
N THR A 13 3.22 -1.03 15.56
CA THR A 13 3.10 -0.89 14.09
C THR A 13 4.45 -0.59 13.45
N VAL A 14 4.52 -0.70 12.12
CA VAL A 14 5.74 -0.45 11.35
C VAL A 14 5.45 0.55 10.25
N ILE A 15 6.23 1.64 10.19
CA ILE A 15 6.29 2.51 9.01
C ILE A 15 7.26 1.85 8.02
N PHE A 16 6.75 1.50 6.85
CA PHE A 16 7.53 0.92 5.76
C PHE A 16 7.63 1.94 4.63
N CYS A 17 8.85 2.35 4.30
CA CYS A 17 9.14 3.24 3.17
C CYS A 17 9.91 2.47 2.11
N VAL A 18 9.51 2.59 0.86
CA VAL A 18 10.12 1.86 -0.26
C VAL A 18 10.10 2.70 -1.53
N ILE A 19 11.15 2.58 -2.32
CA ILE A 19 11.21 3.13 -3.68
C ILE A 19 10.80 2.01 -4.63
N VAL A 20 9.78 2.29 -5.44
CA VAL A 20 9.29 1.36 -6.46
C VAL A 20 9.34 2.02 -7.83
N ASN A 21 9.48 1.20 -8.87
CA ASN A 21 9.49 1.71 -10.25
C ASN A 21 8.10 2.19 -10.68
N THR A 22 7.03 1.56 -10.17
CA THR A 22 5.65 1.91 -10.54
C THR A 22 4.72 1.83 -9.33
N LEU A 23 3.71 2.71 -9.30
CA LEU A 23 2.66 2.65 -8.28
C LEU A 23 1.69 1.48 -8.49
N HIS A 24 1.65 0.88 -9.68
CA HIS A 24 0.70 -0.18 -10.01
C HIS A 24 1.02 -1.48 -9.27
N GLU A 25 2.29 -1.90 -9.28
CA GLU A 25 2.74 -3.13 -8.64
C GLU A 25 2.53 -3.07 -7.12
N ILE A 26 2.93 -1.96 -6.50
CA ILE A 26 2.78 -1.79 -5.05
C ILE A 26 1.31 -1.66 -4.63
N ALA A 27 0.44 -1.07 -5.46
CA ALA A 27 -0.98 -0.98 -5.16
C ALA A 27 -1.64 -2.36 -5.05
N SER A 28 -1.33 -3.28 -5.97
CA SER A 28 -1.82 -4.67 -5.91
C SER A 28 -1.34 -5.39 -4.66
N TRP A 29 -0.06 -5.22 -4.31
CA TRP A 29 0.49 -5.78 -3.07
C TRP A 29 -0.22 -5.23 -1.83
N ILE A 30 -0.48 -3.92 -1.76
CA ILE A 30 -1.19 -3.28 -0.65
C ILE A 30 -2.62 -3.83 -0.53
N VAL A 31 -3.38 -3.88 -1.62
CA VAL A 31 -4.75 -4.41 -1.62
C VAL A 31 -4.79 -5.85 -1.10
N SER A 32 -3.81 -6.69 -1.48
CA SER A 32 -3.72 -8.09 -1.02
C SER A 32 -3.58 -8.25 0.50
N ARG A 33 -3.14 -7.20 1.21
CA ARG A 33 -3.01 -7.21 2.68
C ARG A 33 -4.30 -6.83 3.42
N GLY A 34 -5.31 -6.32 2.72
CA GLY A 34 -6.54 -5.82 3.33
C GLY A 34 -6.27 -4.82 4.46
N LYS A 35 -6.81 -5.08 5.66
CA LYS A 35 -6.65 -4.21 6.83
C LYS A 35 -5.24 -4.25 7.46
N GLY A 36 -4.34 -5.11 6.98
CA GLY A 36 -2.98 -5.26 7.52
C GLY A 36 -2.01 -4.14 7.14
N CYS A 37 -2.34 -3.30 6.16
CA CYS A 37 -1.53 -2.13 5.82
C CYS A 37 -2.39 -0.97 5.27
N LYS A 38 -1.87 0.24 5.34
CA LYS A 38 -2.48 1.44 4.74
C LYS A 38 -1.41 2.35 4.16
N VAL A 39 -1.74 3.05 3.09
CA VAL A 39 -0.85 4.06 2.49
C VAL A 39 -0.91 5.32 3.35
N LEU A 40 0.26 5.80 3.77
CA LEU A 40 0.41 7.11 4.39
C LEU A 40 0.63 8.17 3.31
N GLU A 41 1.63 7.95 2.44
CA GLU A 41 1.99 8.81 1.31
C GLU A 41 2.58 7.97 0.16
N PRO A 42 2.58 8.47 -1.09
CA PRO A 42 1.88 9.68 -1.55
C PRO A 42 0.36 9.46 -1.71
N ILE A 43 -0.40 10.56 -1.78
CA ILE A 43 -1.86 10.52 -1.94
C ILE A 43 -2.29 9.77 -3.22
N GLU A 44 -1.55 9.92 -4.31
CA GLU A 44 -1.80 9.23 -5.58
C GLU A 44 -1.80 7.69 -5.41
N LEU A 45 -0.87 7.17 -4.61
CA LEU A 45 -0.82 5.73 -4.33
C LEU A 45 -2.04 5.29 -3.52
N LYS A 46 -2.45 6.10 -2.53
CA LYS A 46 -3.65 5.82 -1.73
C LYS A 46 -4.91 5.76 -2.58
N GLU A 47 -5.08 6.72 -3.48
CA GLU A 47 -6.21 6.75 -4.43
C GLU A 47 -6.22 5.51 -5.32
N ARG A 48 -5.06 5.11 -5.82
CA ARG A 48 -4.94 3.93 -6.68
C ARG A 48 -5.27 2.63 -5.97
N VAL A 49 -4.86 2.48 -4.71
CA VAL A 49 -5.22 1.34 -3.86
C VAL A 49 -6.73 1.28 -3.63
N ILE A 50 -7.36 2.42 -3.34
CA ILE A 50 -8.81 2.50 -3.14
C ILE A 50 -9.55 2.10 -4.42
N GLN A 51 -9.11 2.61 -5.57
CA GLN A 51 -9.73 2.29 -6.86
C GLN A 51 -9.62 0.80 -7.17
N LEU A 52 -8.42 0.22 -7.03
CA LEU A 52 -8.20 -1.20 -7.29
C LEU A 52 -9.05 -2.10 -6.36
N ALA A 53 -9.19 -1.71 -5.08
CA ALA A 53 -10.03 -2.45 -4.14
C ALA A 53 -11.51 -2.43 -4.55
N LYS A 54 -12.02 -1.29 -5.02
CA LYS A 54 -13.40 -1.16 -5.52
C LYS A 54 -13.63 -2.00 -6.77
N GLU A 55 -12.77 -1.85 -7.79
CA GLU A 55 -12.84 -2.63 -9.04
C GLU A 55 -12.77 -4.14 -8.78
N THR A 56 -11.99 -4.56 -7.77
CA THR A 56 -11.92 -5.96 -7.38
C THR A 56 -13.26 -6.46 -6.84
N ILE A 57 -13.95 -5.67 -6.01
CA ILE A 57 -15.26 -6.02 -5.46
C ILE A 57 -16.32 -6.07 -6.57
N GLU A 58 -16.31 -5.09 -7.46
CA GLU A 58 -17.23 -5.00 -8.62
C GLU A 58 -17.19 -6.23 -9.54
N ASN A 59 -16.09 -7.01 -9.55
CA ASN A 59 -16.02 -8.26 -10.31
C ASN A 59 -16.89 -9.39 -9.74
N TYR A 60 -17.32 -9.29 -8.48
CA TYR A 60 -18.02 -10.35 -7.75
C TYR A 60 -19.39 -9.93 -7.21
N GLU A 61 -19.74 -8.65 -7.35
CA GLU A 61 -21.09 -8.11 -7.07
C GLU A 61 -22.01 -8.25 -8.30
#